data_AF-A0A4Z2E541-F1
#
_entry.id   AF-A0A4Z2E541-F1
#
_cell.length_a   1.000
_cell.length_b   1.000
_cell.length_c   1.000
_cell.angle_alpha   90.00
_cell.angle_beta   90.00
_cell.angle_gamma   90.00
#
_symmetry.space_group_name_H-M   'P 1'
#
loop_
_entity.id
_entity.type
_entity.pdbx_description
1 polymer ?
#
loop_
_entity_poly.entity_id
_entity_poly.type
_entity_poly.pdbx_seq_one_letter_code
_entity_poly.pdbx_strand_id
1 'polypeptide(L)'
;MWNEHLGYVLTCPSNLGTGLRAGVHVKLPNMSKNAKFEEVLKKLRLQKRGTGGVDTAAVGGTFDISNADRLGFSEVELVQTVVDGVKLLVQMEKKLEKGESIDDIMP
;
A
#
# COMPACT_ATOMS: atom_id res chain seq x y z
N MET A 1 21.96 14.16 4.36
CA MET A 1 22.58 13.51 5.54
C MET A 1 22.38 12.00 5.38
N TRP A 2 23.42 11.18 5.61
CA TRP A 2 23.35 9.72 5.43
C TRP A 2 24.28 9.02 6.44
N ASN A 3 23.90 7.82 6.91
CA ASN A 3 24.79 6.92 7.66
C ASN A 3 24.44 5.43 7.44
N GLU A 4 25.36 4.53 7.81
CA GLU A 4 25.23 3.08 7.57
C GLU A 4 24.01 2.45 8.24
N HIS A 5 23.60 2.94 9.41
CA HIS A 5 22.50 2.35 10.18
C HIS A 5 21.12 2.79 9.65
N LEU A 6 20.96 4.09 9.35
CA LEU A 6 19.67 4.71 9.05
C LEU A 6 19.47 5.01 7.56
N GLY A 7 20.49 4.85 6.72
CA GLY A 7 20.44 5.33 5.34
C GLY A 7 20.31 6.86 5.30
N TYR A 8 19.47 7.38 4.40
CA TYR A 8 19.22 8.82 4.30
C TYR A 8 18.39 9.32 5.48
N VAL A 9 18.90 10.38 6.11
CA VAL A 9 18.22 11.05 7.23
C VAL A 9 17.32 12.17 6.69
N LEU A 10 16.04 12.08 7.01
CA LEU A 10 14.99 13.04 6.66
C LEU A 10 14.30 13.56 7.94
N THR A 11 13.51 14.63 7.82
CA THR A 11 12.86 15.29 8.96
C THR A 11 11.94 14.37 9.77
N CYS A 12 11.19 13.51 9.08
CA CYS A 12 10.26 12.58 9.72
C CYS A 12 10.92 11.19 9.87
N PRO A 13 10.91 10.57 11.06
CA PRO A 13 11.45 9.23 11.26
C PRO A 13 10.87 8.16 10.32
N SER A 14 9.61 8.28 9.89
CA SER A 14 8.98 7.35 8.94
C SER A 14 9.56 7.41 7.52
N ASN A 15 10.38 8.41 7.23
CA ASN A 15 11.02 8.61 5.94
C ASN A 15 12.52 8.24 5.97
N LEU A 16 13.06 7.67 7.04
CA LEU A 16 14.44 7.20 7.06
C LEU A 16 14.67 6.04 6.07
N GLY A 17 15.94 5.67 5.86
CA GLY A 17 16.33 4.59 4.98
C GLY A 17 16.42 5.05 3.53
N THR A 18 15.60 4.45 2.68
CA THR A 18 15.49 4.84 1.26
C THR A 18 14.72 6.15 1.09
N GLY A 19 13.87 6.51 2.07
CA GLY A 19 12.90 7.59 1.94
C GLY A 19 11.83 7.34 0.86
N LEU A 20 11.87 6.20 0.17
CA LEU A 20 11.06 5.89 -1.00
C LEU A 20 9.60 5.61 -0.65
N ARG A 21 8.70 6.32 -1.32
CA ARG A 21 7.27 6.05 -1.35
C ARG A 21 6.86 5.72 -2.79
N ALA A 22 6.90 4.45 -3.14
CA ALA A 22 6.31 3.97 -4.39
C ALA A 22 4.83 3.70 -4.16
N GLY A 23 3.98 4.11 -5.10
CA GLY A 23 2.56 3.90 -4.98
C GLY A 23 1.83 4.08 -6.30
N VAL A 24 0.54 3.74 -6.27
CA VAL A 24 -0.37 3.84 -7.41
C VAL A 24 -1.69 4.43 -6.96
N HIS A 25 -2.36 5.12 -7.89
CA HIS A 25 -3.79 5.35 -7.77
C HIS A 25 -4.52 4.13 -8.32
N VAL A 26 -5.23 3.41 -7.45
CA VAL A 26 -5.97 2.18 -7.82
C VAL A 26 -7.42 2.29 -7.38
N LYS A 27 -8.33 1.88 -8.26
CA LYS A 27 -9.77 1.91 -8.05
C LYS A 27 -10.24 0.58 -7.46
N LEU A 28 -10.74 0.61 -6.23
CA LEU A 28 -11.10 -0.54 -5.40
C LEU A 28 -12.51 -0.38 -4.76
N PRO A 29 -13.58 -0.15 -5.54
CA PRO A 29 -14.90 0.20 -5.02
C PRO A 29 -15.59 -0.90 -4.20
N ASN A 30 -15.23 -2.17 -4.42
CA ASN A 30 -15.78 -3.30 -3.67
C ASN A 30 -14.88 -3.65 -2.48
N MET A 31 -13.57 -3.74 -2.70
CA MET A 31 -12.60 -4.03 -1.64
C MET A 31 -12.62 -2.95 -0.57
N SER A 32 -12.83 -1.68 -0.92
CA SER A 32 -12.92 -0.59 0.07
C SER A 32 -14.10 -0.68 1.03
N LYS A 33 -15.13 -1.45 0.67
CA LYS A 33 -16.31 -1.70 1.51
C LYS A 33 -16.18 -3.00 2.31
N ASN A 34 -15.18 -3.82 2.00
CA ASN A 34 -14.96 -5.08 2.67
C ASN A 34 -14.33 -4.84 4.05
N ALA A 35 -14.87 -5.48 5.09
CA ALA A 35 -14.39 -5.34 6.48
C ALA A 35 -12.92 -5.76 6.65
N LYS A 36 -12.38 -6.60 5.75
CA LYS A 36 -10.99 -7.09 5.79
C LYS A 36 -9.98 -6.16 5.12
N PHE A 37 -10.40 -5.02 4.56
CA PHE A 37 -9.49 -4.18 3.77
C PHE A 37 -8.28 -3.67 4.56
N GLU A 38 -8.50 -3.19 5.78
CA GLU A 38 -7.39 -2.74 6.64
C GLU A 38 -6.47 -3.89 7.06
N GLU A 39 -7.02 -5.08 7.30
CA GLU A 39 -6.24 -6.27 7.63
C GLU A 39 -5.33 -6.66 6.47
N VAL A 40 -5.87 -6.70 5.24
CA VAL A 40 -5.13 -7.01 4.02
C VAL A 40 -3.99 -6.01 3.82
N LEU A 41 -4.27 -4.70 3.92
CA LEU A 41 -3.23 -3.66 3.78
C LEU A 41 -2.11 -3.83 4.82
N LYS A 42 -2.48 -4.09 6.07
CA LYS A 42 -1.52 -4.31 7.15
C LYS A 42 -0.62 -5.51 6.89
N LYS A 43 -1.19 -6.64 6.47
CA LYS A 43 -0.43 -7.87 6.16
C LYS A 43 0.49 -7.69 4.94
N LEU A 44 0.04 -6.95 3.94
CA LEU A 44 0.84 -6.61 2.76
C LEU A 44 1.86 -5.48 3.00
N ARG A 45 1.90 -4.91 4.22
CA ARG A 45 2.76 -3.76 4.55
C ARG A 45 2.54 -2.56 3.61
N LEU A 46 1.28 -2.37 3.22
CA LEU A 46 0.83 -1.26 2.40
C LEU A 46 0.07 -0.24 3.27
N GLN A 47 0.07 1.01 2.83
CA GLN A 47 -0.71 2.09 3.41
C GLN A 47 -1.61 2.71 2.34
N LYS A 48 -2.82 3.12 2.75
CA LYS A 48 -3.75 3.86 1.90
C LYS A 48 -3.82 5.34 2.29
N ARG A 49 -4.01 6.19 1.29
CA ARG A 49 -4.39 7.61 1.41
C ARG A 49 -5.55 7.91 0.46
N GLY A 50 -6.22 9.04 0.67
CA GLY A 50 -7.20 9.52 -0.29
C GLY A 50 -6.57 9.96 -1.60
N THR A 51 -7.41 10.26 -2.59
CA THR A 51 -6.98 10.50 -3.97
C THR A 51 -6.14 11.77 -4.14
N GLY A 52 -6.27 12.74 -3.22
CA GLY A 52 -5.45 13.96 -3.18
C GLY A 52 -4.28 13.88 -2.18
N GLY A 53 -3.96 12.70 -1.64
CA GLY A 53 -2.88 12.51 -0.68
C GLY A 53 -3.34 12.33 0.77
N VAL A 54 -2.42 12.57 1.71
CA VAL A 54 -2.48 12.07 3.11
C VAL A 54 -3.68 12.52 3.92
N ASP A 55 -4.19 13.71 3.64
CA ASP A 55 -5.29 14.31 4.38
C ASP A 55 -6.57 14.45 3.54
N THR A 56 -6.71 13.63 2.50
CA THR A 56 -7.87 13.68 1.59
C THR A 56 -8.71 12.42 1.68
N ALA A 57 -9.98 12.53 1.31
CA ALA A 57 -10.85 11.36 1.14
C ALA A 57 -10.58 10.66 -0.19
N ALA A 58 -10.91 9.36 -0.26
CA ALA A 58 -10.95 8.63 -1.52
C ALA A 58 -12.13 9.10 -2.37
N VAL A 59 -11.89 9.40 -3.64
CA VAL A 59 -12.92 9.81 -4.60
C VAL A 59 -13.28 8.61 -5.49
N GLY A 60 -14.55 8.23 -5.50
CA GLY A 60 -15.05 7.17 -6.39
C GLY A 60 -14.43 5.79 -6.16
N GLY A 61 -13.99 5.50 -4.92
CA GLY A 61 -13.30 4.25 -4.57
C GLY A 61 -11.85 4.20 -5.05
N THR A 62 -11.23 5.34 -5.40
CA THR A 62 -9.82 5.41 -5.81
C THR A 62 -8.93 5.78 -4.63
N PHE A 63 -7.89 4.99 -4.39
CA PHE A 63 -6.97 5.16 -3.28
C PHE A 63 -5.53 5.32 -3.78
N ASP A 64 -4.74 6.15 -3.09
CA ASP A 64 -3.28 6.12 -3.18
C ASP A 64 -2.79 4.98 -2.28
N ILE A 65 -2.32 3.89 -2.90
CA ILE A 65 -1.76 2.73 -2.22
C ILE A 65 -0.25 2.71 -2.42
N SER A 66 0.51 2.61 -1.33
CA SER A 66 1.98 2.66 -1.33
C SER A 66 2.60 1.76 -0.28
N ASN A 67 3.91 1.51 -0.36
CA ASN A 67 4.66 0.84 0.71
C ASN A 67 4.56 1.63 2.02
N ALA A 68 4.31 0.93 3.13
CA ALA A 68 4.26 1.54 4.46
C ALA A 68 5.66 1.85 5.00
N ASP A 69 6.60 0.92 4.80
CA ASP A 69 7.96 0.99 5.35
C ASP A 69 8.97 1.58 4.37
N ARG A 70 10.05 2.13 4.92
CA ARG A 70 11.13 2.76 4.14
C ARG A 70 12.55 2.43 4.62
N LEU A 71 12.68 1.88 5.82
CA LEU A 71 13.93 1.50 6.46
C LEU A 71 14.00 -0.02 6.61
N GLY A 72 15.19 -0.59 6.39
CA GLY A 72 15.43 -2.03 6.48
C GLY A 72 15.18 -2.81 5.19
N PHE A 73 14.85 -2.13 4.09
CA PHE A 73 14.63 -2.71 2.76
C PHE A 73 15.27 -1.82 1.69
N SER A 74 15.74 -2.43 0.60
CA SER A 74 16.19 -1.70 -0.60
C SER A 74 15.01 -1.13 -1.39
N GLU A 75 15.29 -0.17 -2.26
CA GLU A 75 14.30 0.43 -3.16
C GLU A 75 13.59 -0.62 -4.02
N VAL A 76 14.33 -1.61 -4.51
CA VAL A 76 13.80 -2.69 -5.37
C VAL A 76 12.82 -3.56 -4.59
N GLU A 77 13.15 -3.94 -3.36
CA GLU A 77 12.25 -4.73 -2.50
C GLU A 77 10.97 -3.96 -2.13
N LEU A 78 11.09 -2.65 -1.88
CA LEU A 78 9.94 -1.80 -1.59
C LEU A 78 9.02 -1.66 -2.81
N VAL A 79 9.57 -1.46 -4.00
CA VAL A 79 8.78 -1.41 -5.24
C VAL A 79 8.14 -2.78 -5.51
N GLN A 80 8.86 -3.88 -5.30
CA GLN A 80 8.33 -5.23 -5.47
C GLN A 80 7.17 -5.51 -4.50
N THR A 81 7.29 -5.07 -3.24
CA THR A 81 6.20 -5.12 -2.25
C THR A 81 4.93 -4.43 -2.75
N VAL A 82 5.07 -3.25 -3.38
CA VAL A 82 3.94 -2.52 -3.96
C VAL A 82 3.35 -3.27 -5.15
N VAL A 83 4.20 -3.77 -6.07
CA VAL A 83 3.75 -4.52 -7.25
C VAL A 83 2.94 -5.74 -6.85
N ASP A 84 3.45 -6.56 -5.93
CA ASP A 84 2.81 -7.80 -5.51
C ASP A 84 1.52 -7.53 -4.72
N GLY A 85 1.56 -6.58 -3.79
CA GLY A 85 0.39 -6.23 -3.00
C GLY A 85 -0.72 -5.59 -3.83
N VAL A 86 -0.40 -4.70 -4.78
CA VAL A 86 -1.39 -4.12 -5.70
C VAL A 86 -1.99 -5.18 -6.62
N LYS A 87 -1.17 -6.11 -7.12
CA LYS A 87 -1.66 -7.23 -7.93
C LYS A 87 -2.68 -8.08 -7.17
N LEU A 88 -2.42 -8.39 -5.90
CA LEU A 88 -3.35 -9.13 -5.05
C LEU A 88 -4.64 -8.32 -4.78
N LEU A 89 -4.53 -7.02 -4.49
CA LEU A 89 -5.69 -6.14 -4.30
C LEU A 89 -6.59 -6.10 -5.55
N VAL A 90 -5.99 -6.04 -6.75
CA VAL A 90 -6.75 -6.08 -8.01
C VAL A 90 -7.42 -7.44 -8.22
N GLN A 91 -6.80 -8.55 -7.81
CA GLN A 91 -7.42 -9.87 -7.86
C GLN A 91 -8.61 -9.98 -6.88
N MET A 92 -8.43 -9.50 -5.65
CA MET A 92 -9.50 -9.44 -4.64
C MET A 92 -10.68 -8.59 -5.12
N GLU A 93 -10.40 -7.40 -5.67
CA GLU A 93 -11.44 -6.52 -6.23
C GLU A 93 -12.25 -7.22 -7.32
N LYS A 94 -11.59 -7.90 -8.26
CA LYS A 94 -12.25 -8.65 -9.34
C LYS A 94 -13.08 -9.84 -8.85
N LYS A 95 -12.69 -10.50 -7.76
CA LYS A 95 -13.51 -11.54 -7.12
C LYS A 95 -14.76 -10.94 -6.49
N LEU A 96 -14.59 -9.86 -5.72
CA LEU A 96 -15.71 -9.18 -5.08
C LEU A 96 -16.70 -8.59 -6.11
N GLU A 97 -16.20 -8.09 -7.26
CA GLU A 97 -17.04 -7.63 -8.37
C GLU A 97 -17.95 -8.74 -8.92
N LYS A 98 -17.51 -10.01 -8.86
CA LYS A 98 -18.28 -11.19 -9.25
C LYS A 98 -19.12 -11.77 -8.10
N GLY A 99 -19.07 -11.18 -6.89
CA GLY A 99 -19.72 -11.71 -5.70
C GLY A 99 -19.02 -12.93 -5.08
N GLU A 100 -17.76 -13.19 -5.44
CA GLU A 100 -16.96 -14.29 -4.88
C GLU A 100 -16.27 -13.88 -3.56
N SER A 101 -16.02 -14.84 -2.68
CA SER A 101 -15.22 -14.62 -1.47
C SER A 101 -13.72 -14.43 -1.80
N ILE A 102 -13.03 -13.68 -0.96
CA ILE A 102 -11.57 -13.45 -1.01
C ILE A 102 -10.80 -14.24 0.06
N ASP A 103 -11.50 -15.06 0.85
CA ASP A 103 -10.93 -15.72 2.03
C ASP A 103 -9.79 -16.69 1.67
N ASP A 104 -9.87 -17.29 0.48
CA ASP A 104 -8.88 -18.24 -0.05
C ASP A 104 -7.59 -17.57 -0.55
N ILE A 105 -7.60 -16.25 -0.73
CA ILE A 105 -6.45 -15.47 -1.21
C ILE A 105 -6.01 -14.40 -0.21
N MET A 106 -6.41 -14.54 1.05
CA MET A 106 -5.90 -13.68 2.12
C MET A 106 -4.39 -13.86 2.28
N PRO A 107 -3.62 -12.76 2.42
CA PRO A 107 -2.20 -12.82 2.73
C PRO A 107 -1.94 -13.27 4.18
#